data_AF-A0A7J8DYV1-F1
#
_entry.id   AF-A0A7J8DYV1-F1
#
_cell.length_a   1.000
_cell.length_b   1.000
_cell.length_c   1.000
_cell.angle_alpha   90.00
_cell.angle_beta   90.00
_cell.angle_gamma   90.00
#
_symmetry.space_group_name_H-M   'P 1'
#
loop_
_entity.id
_entity.type
_entity.pdbx_description
1 polymer ?
#
loop_
_entity_poly.entity_id
_entity_poly.type
_entity_poly.pdbx_seq_one_letter_code
_entity_poly.pdbx_strand_id
1 'polypeptide(L)'
;MAAAAACAPAARPSLTSISSGELRSLWTCDCELALLPVAQLLRLLPGALQLRGDQLVAPGAAEPAAARGGFNVFGDGLVRLDGQLCRLGCYIKRYVELTSYCDYKNYRETILSKPMLFFVNVQTRKDPSKERTYAFLVNTRHPKIRRQIEQGMDTVISSVIGESYRLQFDFQEAVRKFFPPGNEVVNGENLSFAYEFKADALFDFFYWFGLSNSTVKVDGKVLNLSSTSPEKKETIKLFLEKMSEPLIRRSSFSDRKFSVTSRGSIDEVFNCSLSPRSSLTGPLLEELPFSVLESEETPNPFL
;
A
#
# COMPACT_ATOMS: atom_id res chain seq x y z
N MET A 1 37.95 -28.45 38.26
CA MET A 1 38.03 -27.75 36.95
C MET A 1 36.76 -28.04 36.18
N ALA A 2 35.81 -27.11 36.16
CA ALA A 2 34.66 -27.17 35.27
C ALA A 2 34.55 -25.79 34.61
N ALA A 3 34.73 -25.77 33.28
CA ALA A 3 34.75 -24.57 32.48
C ALA A 3 33.31 -24.07 32.28
N ALA A 4 33.05 -22.84 32.72
CA ALA A 4 31.81 -22.14 32.41
C ALA A 4 31.87 -21.68 30.95
N ALA A 5 30.99 -22.25 30.11
CA ALA A 5 30.77 -21.81 28.75
C ALA A 5 30.16 -20.40 28.78
N ALA A 6 30.92 -19.40 28.32
CA ALA A 6 30.44 -18.05 28.13
C ALA A 6 29.44 -18.03 26.95
N CYS A 7 28.16 -17.93 27.28
CA CYS A 7 27.09 -17.74 26.33
C CYS A 7 27.24 -16.34 25.68
N ALA A 8 27.31 -16.27 24.36
CA ALA A 8 27.45 -15.03 23.61
C ALA A 8 26.28 -14.07 23.91
N PRO A 9 26.52 -12.75 24.08
CA PRO A 9 25.45 -11.82 24.39
C PRO A 9 24.51 -11.67 23.20
N ALA A 10 23.22 -11.83 23.45
CA ALA A 10 22.15 -11.55 22.51
C ALA A 10 22.29 -10.12 21.94
N ALA A 11 22.11 -10.00 20.63
CA ALA A 11 22.21 -8.75 19.89
C ALA A 11 21.32 -7.67 20.53
N ARG A 12 21.95 -6.57 20.96
CA ARG A 12 21.27 -5.41 21.55
C ARG A 12 20.43 -4.72 20.46
N PRO A 13 19.10 -4.56 20.60
CA PRO A 13 18.33 -3.64 19.76
C PRO A 13 18.75 -2.23 20.15
N SER A 14 19.69 -1.67 19.40
CA SER A 14 20.18 -0.32 19.64
C SER A 14 19.44 0.64 18.71
N LEU A 15 19.04 1.80 19.24
CA LEU A 15 18.58 2.96 18.46
C LEU A 15 19.72 3.60 17.66
N THR A 16 20.66 2.79 17.17
CA THR A 16 21.75 3.27 16.33
C THR A 16 21.17 3.57 14.96
N SER A 17 21.47 4.76 14.45
CA SER A 17 21.19 5.11 13.06
C SER A 17 21.88 4.09 12.15
N ILE A 18 21.24 3.69 11.06
CA ILE A 18 21.87 2.83 10.05
C ILE A 18 23.26 3.35 9.63
N SER A 19 24.18 2.42 9.39
CA SER A 19 25.53 2.74 8.93
C SER A 19 25.49 3.35 7.52
N SER A 20 26.41 4.28 7.21
CA SER A 20 26.48 4.89 5.88
C SER A 20 26.70 3.87 4.76
N GLY A 21 27.45 2.79 5.05
CA GLY A 21 27.70 1.72 4.07
C GLY A 21 26.44 0.92 3.74
N GLU A 22 25.70 0.49 4.76
CA GLU A 22 24.43 -0.24 4.61
C GLU A 22 23.36 0.63 3.94
N LEU A 23 23.34 1.94 4.23
CA LEU A 23 22.44 2.91 3.61
C LEU A 23 22.72 3.11 2.12
N ARG A 24 23.99 3.12 1.69
CA ARG A 24 24.36 3.29 0.27
C ARG A 24 24.01 2.08 -0.59
N SER A 25 23.99 0.89 0.00
CA SER A 25 23.55 -0.34 -0.67
C SER A 25 22.04 -0.57 -0.58
N LEU A 26 21.31 0.21 0.22
CA LEU A 26 19.91 -0.05 0.53
C LEU A 26 19.02 0.33 -0.66
N TRP A 27 18.52 -0.67 -1.37
CA TRP A 27 17.47 -0.46 -2.36
C TRP A 27 16.09 -0.47 -1.67
N THR A 28 15.11 0.17 -2.30
CA THR A 28 13.72 0.14 -1.79
C THR A 28 13.19 -1.28 -1.68
N CYS A 29 13.69 -2.24 -2.45
CA CYS A 29 13.29 -3.64 -2.37
C CYS A 29 13.90 -4.41 -1.18
N ASP A 30 14.94 -3.89 -0.53
CA ASP A 30 15.63 -4.55 0.59
C ASP A 30 15.11 -4.08 1.96
N CYS A 31 14.33 -2.99 1.98
CA CYS A 31 13.70 -2.48 3.18
C CYS A 31 12.34 -3.16 3.39
N GLU A 32 12.18 -3.88 4.50
CA GLU A 32 10.90 -4.46 4.92
C GLU A 32 10.05 -3.41 5.64
N LEU A 33 10.57 -2.90 6.76
CA LEU A 33 9.94 -1.90 7.61
C LEU A 33 10.96 -0.81 7.94
N ALA A 34 10.51 0.42 8.13
CA ALA A 34 11.40 1.53 8.51
C ALA A 34 10.76 2.45 9.54
N LEU A 35 11.60 3.10 10.33
CA LEU A 35 11.17 4.01 11.38
C LEU A 35 12.08 5.25 11.41
N LEU A 36 11.48 6.44 11.48
CA LEU A 36 12.19 7.71 11.59
C LEU A 36 11.39 8.76 12.36
N PRO A 37 12.04 9.75 12.99
CA PRO A 37 11.33 10.85 13.64
C PRO A 37 10.42 11.59 12.67
N VAL A 38 9.18 11.92 13.06
CA VAL A 38 8.23 12.62 12.18
C VAL A 38 8.80 13.97 11.73
N ALA A 39 9.45 14.71 12.63
CA ALA A 39 10.12 15.96 12.30
C ALA A 39 11.21 15.79 11.22
N GLN A 40 11.86 14.63 11.12
CA GLN A 40 12.80 14.35 10.04
C GLN A 40 12.06 14.04 8.73
N LEU A 41 11.01 13.20 8.77
CA LEU A 41 10.21 12.88 7.59
C LEU A 41 9.64 14.14 6.92
N LEU A 42 9.06 15.05 7.71
CA LEU A 42 8.48 16.30 7.21
C LEU A 42 9.51 17.21 6.51
N ARG A 43 10.78 17.17 6.97
CA ARG A 43 11.86 17.95 6.34
C ARG A 43 12.40 17.29 5.07
N LEU A 44 12.47 15.96 5.04
CA LEU A 44 13.02 15.22 3.91
C LEU A 44 12.02 15.09 2.76
N LEU A 45 10.73 14.97 3.06
CA LEU A 45 9.67 14.77 2.08
C LEU A 45 8.53 15.80 2.20
N PRO A 46 8.79 17.10 1.99
CA PRO A 46 7.73 18.12 1.99
C PRO A 46 6.70 17.92 0.87
N GLY A 47 7.04 17.17 -0.17
CA GLY A 47 6.12 16.80 -1.25
C GLY A 47 5.18 15.65 -0.92
N ALA A 48 5.45 14.85 0.12
CA ALA A 48 4.64 13.69 0.49
C ALA A 48 3.80 13.93 1.76
N LEU A 49 4.25 14.78 2.67
CA LEU A 49 3.53 15.17 3.88
C LEU A 49 3.82 16.63 4.20
N GLN A 50 2.77 17.38 4.54
CA GLN A 50 2.89 18.78 4.94
C GLN A 50 2.16 19.00 6.25
N LEU A 51 2.83 19.62 7.20
CA LEU A 51 2.23 20.14 8.42
C LEU A 51 1.90 21.62 8.18
N ARG A 52 0.61 21.95 8.10
CA ARG A 52 0.08 23.31 7.93
C ARG A 52 -0.70 23.70 9.18
N GLY A 53 -0.07 24.45 10.08
CA GLY A 53 -0.66 24.76 11.38
C GLY A 53 -0.89 23.48 12.20
N ASP A 54 -2.15 23.22 12.57
CA ASP A 54 -2.58 22.02 13.28
C ASP A 54 -2.97 20.86 12.34
N GLN A 55 -2.83 21.01 11.02
CA GLN A 55 -3.24 20.00 10.05
C GLN A 55 -2.05 19.31 9.41
N LEU A 56 -1.99 17.97 9.50
CA LEU A 56 -1.06 17.12 8.78
C LEU A 56 -1.74 16.54 7.55
N VAL A 57 -1.29 16.92 6.35
CA VAL A 57 -1.93 16.53 5.09
C VAL A 57 -0.93 15.78 4.21
N ALA A 58 -1.32 14.59 3.77
CA ALA A 58 -0.74 13.96 2.59
C ALA A 58 -1.38 14.59 1.34
N PRO A 59 -0.64 15.14 0.37
CA PRO A 59 -1.23 15.82 -0.76
C PRO A 59 -1.95 14.80 -1.66
N GLY A 60 -3.30 14.83 -1.66
CA GLY A 60 -4.06 13.69 -2.17
C GLY A 60 -5.51 13.89 -2.63
N ALA A 61 -5.99 15.10 -2.94
CA ALA A 61 -7.42 15.26 -3.28
C ALA A 61 -7.77 15.54 -4.76
N ALA A 62 -6.83 15.95 -5.61
CA ALA A 62 -7.18 16.53 -6.92
C ALA A 62 -6.84 15.67 -8.17
N GLU A 63 -6.14 14.55 -8.04
CA GLU A 63 -5.57 13.77 -9.17
C GLU A 63 -5.79 12.26 -8.97
N PRO A 64 -5.92 11.44 -10.04
CA PRO A 64 -6.23 10.01 -9.93
C PRO A 64 -5.15 9.22 -9.16
N ALA A 65 -5.62 8.38 -8.23
CA ALA A 65 -4.81 7.73 -7.19
C ALA A 65 -3.64 6.85 -7.68
N ALA A 66 -3.76 6.27 -8.88
CA ALA A 66 -2.77 5.38 -9.49
C ALA A 66 -1.59 6.11 -10.15
N ALA A 67 -1.75 7.38 -10.52
CA ALA A 67 -0.71 8.19 -11.17
C ALA A 67 0.17 8.94 -10.15
N ARG A 68 -0.28 9.06 -8.90
CA ARG A 68 0.40 9.85 -7.87
C ARG A 68 1.19 8.96 -6.91
N GLY A 69 2.48 9.22 -6.79
CA GLY A 69 3.30 8.68 -5.71
C GLY A 69 2.79 9.07 -4.31
N GLY A 70 3.47 8.61 -3.27
CA GLY A 70 3.23 8.95 -1.87
C GLY A 70 3.10 7.72 -0.98
N PHE A 71 2.46 7.92 0.16
CA PHE A 71 2.23 6.90 1.19
C PHE A 71 0.74 6.78 1.46
N ASN A 72 0.29 5.56 1.74
CA ASN A 72 -1.01 5.31 2.31
C ASN A 72 -0.94 5.61 3.81
N VAL A 73 -1.40 6.80 4.20
CA VAL A 73 -1.37 7.23 5.61
C VAL A 73 -2.56 6.66 6.35
N PHE A 74 -2.33 5.87 7.39
CA PHE A 74 -3.39 5.27 8.21
C PHE A 74 -3.61 6.07 9.50
N GLY A 75 -4.88 6.29 9.84
CA GLY A 75 -5.25 6.98 11.09
C GLY A 75 -6.75 7.13 11.26
N ASP A 76 -7.18 7.79 12.34
CA ASP A 76 -8.60 8.01 12.66
C ASP A 76 -8.95 9.52 12.68
N GLY A 77 -8.19 10.34 11.94
CA GLY A 77 -8.44 11.77 11.77
C GLY A 77 -7.72 12.69 12.77
N LEU A 78 -7.15 12.13 13.83
CA LEU A 78 -6.29 12.85 14.78
C LEU A 78 -4.98 12.11 14.99
N VAL A 79 -3.89 12.86 15.13
CA VAL A 79 -2.56 12.34 15.44
C VAL A 79 -1.87 13.23 16.45
N ARG A 80 -1.18 12.66 17.45
CA ARG A 80 -0.31 13.43 18.34
C ARG A 80 1.10 13.46 17.77
N LEU A 81 1.61 14.66 17.53
CA LEU A 81 2.98 14.92 17.10
C LEU A 81 3.73 15.57 18.25
N ASP A 82 4.66 14.83 18.86
CA ASP A 82 5.51 15.26 19.98
C ASP A 82 4.70 15.93 21.13
N GLY A 83 3.53 15.36 21.44
CA GLY A 83 2.61 15.85 22.48
C GLY A 83 1.54 16.84 21.98
N GLN A 84 1.68 17.40 20.78
CA GLN A 84 0.69 18.31 20.19
C GLN A 84 -0.34 17.54 19.36
N LEU A 85 -1.62 17.83 19.54
CA LEU A 85 -2.69 17.21 18.75
C LEU A 85 -2.84 17.91 17.40
N CYS A 86 -2.82 17.12 16.31
CA CYS A 86 -2.97 17.59 14.95
C CYS A 86 -4.11 16.83 14.23
N ARG A 87 -4.82 17.51 13.34
CA ARG A 87 -5.81 16.92 12.43
C ARG A 87 -5.12 16.23 11.27
N LEU A 88 -5.46 14.97 11.01
CA LEU A 88 -4.93 14.22 9.89
C LEU A 88 -5.86 14.38 8.68
N GLY A 89 -5.32 14.82 7.55
CA GLY A 89 -6.03 14.94 6.27
C GLY A 89 -5.58 13.90 5.25
N CYS A 90 -6.47 13.52 4.34
CA CYS A 90 -6.22 12.54 3.26
C CYS A 90 -5.62 11.21 3.79
N TYR A 91 -6.32 10.57 4.72
CA TYR A 91 -5.91 9.32 5.36
C TYR A 91 -6.88 8.18 5.05
N ILE A 92 -6.38 6.95 5.22
CA ILE A 92 -7.16 5.72 5.23
C ILE A 92 -7.53 5.43 6.69
N LYS A 93 -8.83 5.21 6.95
CA LYS A 93 -9.29 4.81 8.29
C LYS A 93 -8.63 3.50 8.70
N ARG A 94 -8.28 3.35 9.97
CA ARG A 94 -7.73 2.08 10.47
C ARG A 94 -8.78 0.97 10.49
N TYR A 95 -10.05 1.30 10.56
CA TYR A 95 -11.15 0.35 10.44
C TYR A 95 -12.03 0.73 9.25
N VAL A 96 -12.25 -0.21 8.34
CA VAL A 96 -13.06 -0.03 7.13
C VAL A 96 -14.08 -1.15 7.02
N GLU A 97 -15.34 -0.79 6.82
CA GLU A 97 -16.39 -1.75 6.49
C GLU A 97 -16.49 -1.89 4.98
N LEU A 98 -16.59 -3.12 4.50
CA LEU A 98 -16.67 -3.49 3.10
C LEU A 98 -17.95 -4.29 2.90
N THR A 99 -18.81 -3.86 1.98
CA THR A 99 -20.13 -4.46 1.78
C THR A 99 -20.22 -5.28 0.50
N SER A 100 -19.34 -5.04 -0.46
CA SER A 100 -19.33 -5.75 -1.74
C SER A 100 -17.96 -6.31 -2.10
N TYR A 101 -17.94 -7.31 -2.97
CA TYR A 101 -16.70 -7.82 -3.55
C TYR A 101 -15.91 -6.73 -4.30
N CYS A 102 -16.60 -5.77 -4.91
CA CYS A 102 -15.98 -4.61 -5.54
C CYS A 102 -15.26 -3.72 -4.50
N ASP A 103 -15.88 -3.45 -3.35
CA ASP A 103 -15.25 -2.70 -2.25
C ASP A 103 -14.00 -3.41 -1.76
N TYR A 104 -14.09 -4.74 -1.59
CA TYR A 104 -12.94 -5.56 -1.22
C TYR A 104 -11.80 -5.47 -2.23
N LYS A 105 -12.09 -5.64 -3.53
CA LYS A 105 -11.07 -5.55 -4.58
C LYS A 105 -10.42 -4.16 -4.61
N ASN A 106 -11.23 -3.11 -4.57
CA ASN A 106 -10.77 -1.72 -4.55
C ASN A 106 -9.91 -1.43 -3.31
N TYR A 107 -10.34 -1.92 -2.14
CA TYR A 107 -9.60 -1.77 -0.89
C TYR A 107 -8.26 -2.50 -0.95
N ARG A 108 -8.23 -3.76 -1.39
CA ARG A 108 -7.00 -4.54 -1.61
C ARG A 108 -6.03 -3.81 -2.54
N GLU A 109 -6.52 -3.32 -3.68
CA GLU A 109 -5.71 -2.56 -4.62
C GLU A 109 -5.18 -1.26 -3.98
N THR A 110 -6.03 -0.55 -3.23
CA THR A 110 -5.66 0.69 -2.54
C THR A 110 -4.55 0.47 -1.52
N ILE A 111 -4.71 -0.46 -0.57
CA ILE A 111 -3.72 -0.67 0.51
C ILE A 111 -2.36 -1.18 -0.03
N LEU A 112 -2.37 -1.92 -1.15
CA LEU A 112 -1.17 -2.47 -1.78
C LEU A 112 -0.54 -1.56 -2.85
N SER A 113 -1.20 -0.45 -3.21
CA SER A 113 -0.73 0.47 -4.25
C SER A 113 0.44 1.35 -3.84
N LYS A 114 0.59 1.62 -2.54
CA LYS A 114 1.62 2.50 -1.97
C LYS A 114 2.15 1.91 -0.66
N PRO A 115 3.39 2.23 -0.27
CA PRO A 115 3.87 1.93 1.07
C PRO A 115 2.95 2.56 2.12
N MET A 116 2.76 1.90 3.25
CA MET A 116 1.89 2.40 4.31
C MET A 116 2.70 3.25 5.29
N LEU A 117 2.03 4.24 5.88
CA LEU A 117 2.58 5.11 6.90
C LEU A 117 1.67 5.15 8.12
N PHE A 118 2.25 4.90 9.28
CA PHE A 118 1.63 5.03 10.59
C PHE A 118 2.42 5.99 11.46
N PHE A 119 1.80 6.49 12.54
CA PHE A 119 2.44 7.33 13.53
C PHE A 119 2.48 6.62 14.87
N VAL A 120 3.67 6.52 15.45
CA VAL A 120 3.90 5.87 16.74
C VAL A 120 4.51 6.84 17.74
N ASN A 121 3.95 6.83 18.94
CA ASN A 121 4.29 7.70 20.03
C ASN A 121 5.01 6.87 21.08
N VAL A 122 6.22 7.29 21.41
CA VAL A 122 7.14 6.57 22.26
C VAL A 122 7.52 7.47 23.42
N GLN A 123 7.32 6.99 24.64
CA GLN A 123 7.76 7.64 25.87
C GLN A 123 8.93 6.86 26.47
N THR A 124 9.89 7.58 27.02
CA THR A 124 11.00 6.96 27.75
C THR A 124 10.67 6.96 29.23
N ARG A 125 10.81 5.82 29.93
CA ARG A 125 10.52 5.72 31.37
C ARG A 125 11.27 6.73 32.24
N LYS A 126 12.43 7.20 31.78
CA LYS A 126 13.25 8.22 32.47
C LYS A 126 12.59 9.61 32.44
N ASP A 127 11.90 9.94 31.36
CA ASP A 127 11.26 11.23 31.10
C ASP A 127 9.86 10.98 30.50
N PRO A 128 8.86 10.58 31.29
CA PRO A 128 7.51 10.29 30.78
C PRO A 128 6.81 11.54 30.21
N SER A 129 7.27 12.74 30.58
CA SER A 129 6.82 14.00 30.01
C SER A 129 7.31 14.26 28.59
N LYS A 130 8.33 13.52 28.11
CA LYS A 130 8.87 13.66 26.76
C LYS A 130 8.39 12.53 25.88
N GLU A 131 7.26 12.77 25.24
CA GLU A 131 6.73 11.93 24.19
C GLU A 131 7.39 12.28 22.85
N ARG A 132 7.92 11.27 22.16
CA ARG A 132 8.47 11.41 20.81
C ARG A 132 7.63 10.67 19.80
N THR A 133 7.35 11.32 18.68
CA THR A 133 6.58 10.72 17.59
C THR A 133 7.50 10.30 16.45
N TYR A 134 7.34 9.05 16.03
CA TYR A 134 8.02 8.47 14.89
C TYR A 134 7.01 8.13 13.80
N ALA A 135 7.44 8.29 12.56
CA ALA A 135 6.79 7.74 11.39
C ALA A 135 7.25 6.28 11.24
N PHE A 136 6.28 5.38 11.13
CA PHE A 136 6.50 3.96 10.87
C PHE A 136 6.05 3.64 9.45
N LEU A 137 6.99 3.20 8.63
CA LEU A 137 6.83 2.92 7.21
C LEU A 137 6.78 1.40 7.01
N VAL A 138 5.73 0.94 6.32
CA VAL A 138 5.57 -0.46 5.91
C VAL A 138 5.74 -0.53 4.41
N ASN A 139 6.78 -1.21 3.95
CA ASN A 139 7.04 -1.32 2.52
C ASN A 139 6.22 -2.45 1.89
N THR A 140 5.04 -2.11 1.37
CA THR A 140 4.14 -3.02 0.65
C THR A 140 4.67 -3.49 -0.70
N ARG A 141 5.81 -2.96 -1.14
CA ARG A 141 6.52 -3.41 -2.35
C ARG A 141 7.52 -4.52 -2.06
N HIS A 142 7.94 -4.66 -0.80
CA HIS A 142 8.83 -5.73 -0.40
C HIS A 142 8.09 -7.07 -0.50
N PRO A 143 8.62 -8.08 -1.22
CA PRO A 143 7.89 -9.32 -1.51
C PRO A 143 7.44 -10.05 -0.25
N LYS A 144 8.26 -10.09 0.81
CA LYS A 144 7.90 -10.71 2.10
C LYS A 144 6.74 -10.01 2.82
N ILE A 145 6.75 -8.67 2.89
CA ILE A 145 5.70 -7.91 3.56
C ILE A 145 4.41 -7.98 2.75
N ARG A 146 4.52 -7.80 1.43
CA ARG A 146 3.40 -7.95 0.50
C ARG A 146 2.75 -9.33 0.62
N ARG A 147 3.55 -10.40 0.63
CA ARG A 147 3.07 -11.78 0.77
C ARG A 147 2.34 -12.00 2.09
N GLN A 148 2.83 -11.49 3.22
CA GLN A 148 2.13 -11.61 4.51
C GLN A 148 0.75 -10.95 4.47
N ILE A 149 0.64 -9.76 3.85
CA ILE A 149 -0.63 -9.05 3.73
C ILE A 149 -1.58 -9.80 2.77
N GLU A 150 -1.11 -10.14 1.57
CA GLU A 150 -1.91 -10.84 0.55
C GLU A 150 -2.38 -12.22 1.06
N GLN A 151 -1.48 -13.02 1.64
CA GLN A 151 -1.83 -14.32 2.22
C GLN A 151 -2.84 -14.18 3.36
N GLY A 152 -2.71 -13.15 4.20
CA GLY A 152 -3.68 -12.85 5.24
C GLY A 152 -5.09 -12.65 4.66
N MET A 153 -5.20 -11.84 3.61
CA MET A 153 -6.47 -11.59 2.92
C MET A 153 -7.02 -12.85 2.23
N ASP A 154 -6.16 -13.62 1.55
CA ASP A 154 -6.55 -14.83 0.82
C ASP A 154 -7.00 -15.96 1.75
N THR A 155 -6.34 -16.13 2.90
CA THR A 155 -6.66 -17.17 3.89
C THR A 155 -8.05 -16.97 4.48
N VAL A 156 -8.39 -15.73 4.86
CA VAL A 156 -9.69 -15.43 5.46
C VAL A 156 -10.83 -15.66 4.47
N ILE A 157 -10.64 -15.26 3.20
CA ILE A 157 -11.63 -15.53 2.14
C ILE A 157 -11.88 -17.02 1.95
N SER A 158 -10.81 -17.83 1.94
CA SER A 158 -10.94 -19.28 1.75
C SER A 158 -11.64 -20.00 2.91
N SER A 159 -11.67 -19.37 4.09
CA SER A 159 -12.20 -19.98 5.32
C SER A 159 -13.66 -19.60 5.61
N VAL A 160 -14.19 -18.56 4.95
CA VAL A 160 -15.48 -17.94 5.30
C VAL A 160 -16.30 -17.72 4.03
N ILE A 161 -17.02 -18.75 3.59
CA ILE A 161 -17.96 -18.63 2.46
C ILE A 161 -19.33 -18.24 3.02
N GLY A 162 -19.78 -17.02 2.76
CA GLY A 162 -21.14 -16.55 3.07
C GLY A 162 -21.34 -15.93 4.46
N GLU A 163 -20.29 -15.76 5.26
CA GLU A 163 -20.37 -15.10 6.58
C GLU A 163 -19.64 -13.76 6.59
N SER A 164 -19.97 -12.92 7.57
CA SER A 164 -19.22 -11.68 7.82
C SER A 164 -17.92 -12.00 8.55
N TYR A 165 -16.82 -11.38 8.14
CA TYR A 165 -15.53 -11.58 8.76
C TYR A 165 -14.79 -10.28 8.99
N ARG A 166 -13.97 -10.25 10.04
CA ARG A 166 -13.07 -9.16 10.36
C ARG A 166 -11.64 -9.65 10.30
N LEU A 167 -10.82 -8.98 9.47
CA LEU A 167 -9.39 -9.24 9.36
C LEU A 167 -8.61 -8.03 9.85
N GLN A 168 -7.72 -8.24 10.82
CA GLN A 168 -6.82 -7.23 11.36
C GLN A 168 -5.36 -7.55 11.04
N PHE A 169 -4.61 -6.55 10.59
CA PHE A 169 -3.16 -6.61 10.46
C PHE A 169 -2.51 -5.86 11.61
N ASP A 170 -1.59 -6.51 12.31
CA ASP A 170 -0.94 -5.96 13.49
C ASP A 170 0.58 -5.88 13.30
N PHE A 171 1.14 -4.67 13.46
CA PHE A 171 2.58 -4.38 13.40
C PHE A 171 3.18 -4.06 14.78
N GLN A 172 2.38 -4.09 15.85
CA GLN A 172 2.78 -3.69 17.20
C GLN A 172 3.99 -4.47 17.70
N GLU A 173 4.04 -5.78 17.43
CA GLU A 173 5.13 -6.64 17.88
C GLU A 173 6.47 -6.27 17.22
N ALA A 174 6.48 -6.02 15.91
CA ALA A 174 7.68 -5.61 15.17
C ALA A 174 8.23 -4.28 15.70
N VAL A 175 7.35 -3.31 15.98
CA VAL A 175 7.76 -2.00 16.51
C VAL A 175 8.23 -2.10 17.96
N ARG A 176 7.55 -2.88 18.82
CA ARG A 176 7.98 -3.10 20.21
C ARG A 176 9.35 -3.76 20.31
N LYS A 177 9.65 -4.74 19.45
CA LYS A 177 10.97 -5.40 19.38
C LYS A 177 12.10 -4.45 18.97
N PHE A 178 11.78 -3.41 18.19
CA PHE A 178 12.76 -2.44 17.71
C PHE A 178 13.25 -1.48 18.82
N PHE A 179 12.35 -1.05 19.71
CA PHE A 179 12.72 -0.13 20.79
C PHE A 179 13.40 -0.85 21.96
N PRO A 180 14.49 -0.28 22.53
CA PRO A 180 15.15 -0.91 23.66
C PRO A 180 14.26 -0.89 24.91
N PRO A 181 14.44 -1.86 25.82
CA PRO A 181 13.67 -1.95 27.04
C PRO A 181 13.81 -0.67 27.86
N GLY A 182 12.68 -0.11 28.29
CA GLY A 182 12.60 1.19 28.97
C GLY A 182 12.05 2.33 28.11
N ASN A 183 11.81 2.09 26.82
CA ASN A 183 10.89 2.88 26.02
C ASN A 183 9.56 2.15 25.91
N GLU A 184 8.48 2.90 26.03
CA GLU A 184 7.12 2.40 25.97
C GLU A 184 6.41 2.99 24.76
N VAL A 185 5.80 2.12 23.97
CA VAL A 185 4.97 2.50 22.83
C VAL A 185 3.57 2.79 23.38
N VAL A 186 3.21 4.07 23.43
CA VAL A 186 2.01 4.57 24.11
C VAL A 186 0.75 4.26 23.31
N ASN A 187 0.82 4.38 21.99
CA ASN A 187 -0.33 4.27 21.08
C ASN A 187 -0.21 3.03 20.17
N GLY A 188 0.21 1.90 20.75
CA GLY A 188 0.53 0.70 19.98
C GLY A 188 -0.65 0.14 19.19
N GLU A 189 -1.89 0.44 19.57
CA GLU A 189 -3.11 0.11 18.83
C GLU A 189 -3.19 0.81 17.46
N ASN A 190 -2.58 2.00 17.34
CA ASN A 190 -2.52 2.75 16.08
C ASN A 190 -1.61 2.08 15.04
N LEU A 191 -0.84 1.06 15.43
CA LEU A 191 -0.01 0.23 14.56
C LEU A 191 -0.77 -0.98 14.02
N SER A 192 -2.09 -0.95 14.06
CA SER A 192 -2.94 -1.97 13.46
C SER A 192 -4.00 -1.33 12.59
N PHE A 193 -4.42 -2.05 11.56
CA PHE A 193 -5.60 -1.69 10.77
C PHE A 193 -6.40 -2.96 10.50
N ALA A 194 -7.70 -2.82 10.37
CA ALA A 194 -8.62 -3.90 10.12
C ALA A 194 -9.65 -3.49 9.06
N TYR A 195 -10.20 -4.51 8.43
CA TYR A 195 -11.44 -4.35 7.68
C TYR A 195 -12.43 -5.42 8.09
N GLU A 196 -13.71 -5.08 7.96
CA GLU A 196 -14.81 -6.00 8.14
C GLU A 196 -15.54 -6.15 6.83
N PHE A 197 -15.62 -7.37 6.33
CA PHE A 197 -16.45 -7.69 5.18
C PHE A 197 -17.82 -8.15 5.69
N LYS A 198 -18.86 -7.38 5.38
CA LYS A 198 -20.25 -7.73 5.66
C LYS A 198 -20.80 -8.40 4.41
N ALA A 199 -21.15 -9.67 4.52
CA ALA A 199 -21.84 -10.36 3.44
C ALA A 199 -23.25 -9.77 3.28
N ASP A 200 -23.70 -9.54 2.04
CA ASP A 200 -25.06 -9.08 1.73
C ASP A 200 -26.08 -10.10 2.28
N ALA A 201 -26.58 -9.82 3.48
CA ALA A 201 -27.52 -10.65 4.17
C ALA A 201 -28.92 -10.41 3.59
N LEU A 202 -29.28 -11.16 2.55
CA LEU A 202 -30.69 -11.43 2.24
C LEU A 202 -31.38 -12.26 3.36
N PHE A 203 -30.60 -12.73 4.35
CA PHE A 203 -31.07 -13.42 5.54
C PHE A 203 -30.32 -12.92 6.79
N ASP A 204 -31.01 -12.15 7.63
CA ASP A 204 -30.53 -11.60 8.91
C ASP A 204 -30.00 -12.64 9.91
N PHE A 205 -30.15 -13.95 9.64
CA PHE A 205 -29.68 -15.01 10.53
C PHE A 205 -28.15 -15.17 10.56
N PHE A 206 -27.42 -14.77 9.51
CA PHE A 206 -25.94 -14.83 9.50
C PHE A 206 -25.29 -13.77 10.40
N TYR A 207 -25.96 -12.65 10.67
CA TYR A 207 -25.51 -11.67 11.66
C TYR A 207 -25.54 -12.21 13.10
N TRP A 208 -26.35 -13.24 13.36
CA TRP A 208 -26.52 -13.80 14.71
C TRP A 208 -25.48 -14.86 15.08
N PHE A 209 -24.87 -15.56 14.11
CA PHE A 209 -24.09 -16.78 14.37
C PHE A 209 -22.56 -16.72 14.19
N GLY A 210 -21.95 -15.65 13.68
CA GLY A 210 -20.48 -15.62 13.73
C GLY A 210 -19.81 -14.52 12.95
N LEU A 211 -19.37 -13.47 13.65
CA LEU A 211 -18.29 -12.63 13.15
C LEU A 211 -16.97 -13.41 13.31
N SER A 212 -16.43 -13.93 12.22
CA SER A 212 -15.10 -14.56 12.25
C SER A 212 -14.03 -13.48 12.40
N ASN A 213 -13.33 -13.46 13.54
CA ASN A 213 -12.24 -12.52 13.80
C ASN A 213 -10.89 -13.20 13.54
N SER A 214 -10.10 -12.65 12.62
CA SER A 214 -8.75 -13.11 12.32
C SER A 214 -7.74 -11.97 12.45
N THR A 215 -6.60 -12.26 13.05
CA THR A 215 -5.50 -11.30 13.23
C THR A 215 -4.22 -11.85 12.61
N VAL A 216 -3.64 -11.09 11.69
CA VAL A 216 -2.38 -11.40 11.02
C VAL A 216 -1.30 -10.49 11.62
N LYS A 217 -0.36 -11.11 12.33
CA LYS A 217 0.84 -10.42 12.80
C LYS A 217 1.81 -10.28 11.63
N VAL A 218 2.14 -9.06 11.26
CA VAL A 218 3.09 -8.79 10.18
C VAL A 218 4.47 -8.51 10.79
N ASP A 219 5.44 -9.37 10.47
CA ASP A 219 6.79 -9.28 11.00
C ASP A 219 7.82 -8.91 9.92
N GLY A 220 8.85 -8.18 10.33
CA GLY A 220 9.94 -7.79 9.46
C GLY A 220 11.09 -7.03 10.13
N LYS A 221 12.22 -6.91 9.44
CA LYS A 221 13.38 -6.15 9.90
C LYS A 221 13.04 -4.66 9.87
N VAL A 222 12.96 -4.03 11.05
CA VAL A 222 12.76 -2.59 11.19
C VAL A 222 14.09 -1.85 11.07
N LEU A 223 14.19 -0.97 10.07
CA LEU A 223 15.37 -0.12 9.84
C LEU A 223 15.20 1.25 10.49
N ASN A 224 16.24 1.71 11.20
CA ASN A 224 16.28 3.05 11.78
C ASN A 224 16.79 4.08 10.76
N LEU A 225 15.90 4.90 10.22
CA LEU A 225 16.22 5.98 9.29
C LEU A 225 16.41 7.34 10.00
N SER A 226 16.65 7.36 11.31
CA SER A 226 17.07 8.58 12.00
C SER A 226 18.52 8.95 11.64
N SER A 227 18.77 10.23 11.33
CA SER A 227 20.14 10.68 11.10
C SER A 227 20.34 12.16 11.41
N THR A 228 21.51 12.50 11.93
CA THR A 228 21.96 13.87 12.18
C THR A 228 22.82 14.42 11.06
N SER A 229 23.59 13.57 10.35
CA SER A 229 24.53 13.99 9.32
C SER A 229 23.84 14.36 8.00
N PRO A 230 24.31 15.42 7.30
CA PRO A 230 23.69 15.89 6.07
C PRO A 230 23.80 14.87 4.93
N GLU A 231 24.94 14.20 4.77
CA GLU A 231 25.14 13.19 3.72
C GLU A 231 24.14 12.02 3.84
N LYS A 232 23.94 11.49 5.05
CA LYS A 232 22.98 10.42 5.30
C LYS A 232 21.55 10.89 5.07
N LYS A 233 21.23 12.14 5.43
CA LYS A 233 19.91 12.74 5.20
C LYS A 233 19.57 12.79 3.72
N GLU A 234 20.51 13.16 2.86
CA GLU A 234 20.29 13.16 1.40
C GLU A 234 20.07 11.75 0.86
N THR A 235 20.84 10.75 1.29
CA THR A 235 20.59 9.37 0.89
C THR A 235 19.23 8.85 1.40
N ILE A 236 18.86 9.17 2.65
CA ILE A 236 17.53 8.82 3.19
C ILE A 236 16.43 9.52 2.39
N LYS A 237 16.62 10.79 2.02
CA LYS A 237 15.67 11.53 1.18
C LYS A 237 15.47 10.84 -0.17
N LEU A 238 16.55 10.54 -0.90
CA LEU A 238 16.48 9.84 -2.19
C LEU A 238 15.80 8.48 -2.05
N PHE A 239 16.12 7.73 -0.99
CA PHE A 239 15.48 6.45 -0.69
C PHE A 239 13.96 6.60 -0.48
N LEU A 240 13.55 7.58 0.32
CA LEU A 240 12.14 7.83 0.61
C LEU A 240 11.38 8.37 -0.62
N GLU A 241 12.02 9.22 -1.42
CA GLU A 241 11.48 9.69 -2.71
C GLU A 241 11.22 8.50 -3.63
N LYS A 242 12.22 7.61 -3.78
CA LYS A 242 12.09 6.38 -4.58
C LYS A 242 10.98 5.47 -4.05
N MET A 243 10.88 5.30 -2.74
CA MET A 243 9.83 4.52 -2.11
C MET A 243 8.44 5.14 -2.34
N SER A 244 8.37 6.47 -2.42
CA SER A 244 7.14 7.20 -2.69
C SER A 244 6.76 7.25 -4.18
N GLU A 245 7.65 6.97 -5.14
CA GLU A 245 7.31 7.02 -6.57
C GLU A 245 6.08 6.15 -6.91
N PRO A 246 5.21 6.53 -7.85
CA PRO A 246 4.05 5.73 -8.21
C PRO A 246 4.44 4.32 -8.68
N LEU A 247 3.70 3.31 -8.24
CA LEU A 247 3.82 1.95 -8.76
C LEU A 247 3.22 1.91 -10.17
N ILE A 248 4.02 2.25 -11.17
CA ILE A 248 3.66 1.99 -12.57
C ILE A 248 3.68 0.48 -12.74
N ARG A 249 2.52 -0.18 -12.64
CA ARG A 249 2.32 -1.52 -13.20
C ARG A 249 2.53 -1.39 -14.71
N ARG A 250 3.78 -1.45 -15.18
CA ARG A 250 4.03 -1.89 -16.54
C ARG A 250 3.47 -3.30 -16.57
N SER A 251 2.33 -3.47 -17.23
CA SER A 251 1.88 -4.79 -17.71
C SER A 251 3.03 -5.35 -18.54
N SER A 252 3.93 -6.07 -17.88
CA SER A 252 5.09 -6.65 -18.53
C SER A 252 4.55 -7.82 -19.36
N PHE A 253 4.36 -7.57 -20.65
CA PHE A 253 4.12 -8.60 -21.68
C PHE A 253 5.32 -9.54 -21.85
N SER A 254 6.17 -9.72 -20.83
CA SER A 254 7.41 -10.52 -20.89
C SER A 254 7.24 -11.96 -20.39
N ASP A 255 6.08 -12.33 -19.84
CA ASP A 255 5.78 -13.73 -19.47
C ASP A 255 5.08 -14.52 -20.59
N ARG A 256 5.09 -14.02 -21.83
CA ARG A 256 4.99 -14.92 -22.99
C ARG A 256 6.35 -15.55 -23.21
N LYS A 257 6.68 -16.58 -22.42
CA LYS A 257 7.65 -17.58 -22.85
C LYS A 257 7.10 -18.19 -24.14
N PHE A 258 7.71 -17.82 -25.26
CA PHE A 258 7.63 -18.56 -26.51
C PHE A 258 8.10 -19.99 -26.24
N SER A 259 7.16 -20.92 -26.04
CA SER A 259 7.40 -22.33 -26.30
C SER A 259 7.25 -22.55 -27.81
N VAL A 260 8.36 -22.34 -28.53
CA VAL A 260 8.53 -22.89 -29.87
C VAL A 260 8.88 -24.38 -29.71
N THR A 261 8.33 -25.20 -30.62
CA THR A 261 8.25 -26.68 -30.65
C THR A 261 7.04 -27.21 -29.88
N SER A 262 6.02 -27.80 -30.51
CA SER A 262 6.07 -28.86 -31.51
C SER A 262 4.96 -28.77 -32.58
N ARG A 263 5.31 -29.23 -33.78
CA ARG A 263 4.42 -29.49 -34.93
C ARG A 263 3.37 -30.55 -34.59
N GLY A 264 2.14 -30.35 -35.07
CA GLY A 264 1.26 -31.45 -35.49
C GLY A 264 -0.20 -31.35 -35.03
N SER A 265 -1.12 -31.32 -36.00
CA SER A 265 -2.55 -31.68 -35.92
C SER A 265 -3.58 -30.57 -35.67
N ILE A 266 -4.01 -29.96 -36.79
CA ILE A 266 -5.37 -29.93 -37.35
C ILE A 266 -6.58 -29.46 -36.50
N ASP A 267 -7.29 -28.54 -37.17
CA ASP A 267 -8.70 -28.13 -37.13
C ASP A 267 -9.27 -27.26 -36.00
N GLU A 268 -9.83 -26.13 -36.47
CA GLU A 268 -11.14 -25.54 -36.13
C GLU A 268 -11.44 -25.33 -34.63
N VAL A 269 -11.71 -24.14 -34.11
CA VAL A 269 -12.62 -23.06 -34.51
C VAL A 269 -12.28 -21.93 -33.54
N PHE A 270 -12.04 -20.70 -34.00
CA PHE A 270 -12.51 -19.48 -33.32
C PHE A 270 -12.19 -18.30 -34.24
N ASN A 271 -13.03 -18.17 -35.26
CA ASN A 271 -13.18 -16.96 -36.02
C ASN A 271 -14.06 -16.02 -35.21
N CYS A 272 -13.50 -14.94 -34.68
CA CYS A 272 -14.19 -13.69 -34.38
C CYS A 272 -13.15 -12.57 -34.30
N SER A 273 -12.81 -12.10 -35.50
CA SER A 273 -12.43 -10.74 -35.85
C SER A 273 -12.70 -9.66 -34.80
N LEU A 274 -11.73 -8.77 -34.57
CA LEU A 274 -11.87 -7.32 -34.78
C LEU A 274 -10.45 -6.70 -34.93
N SER A 275 -10.22 -6.09 -36.08
CA SER A 275 -8.97 -5.56 -36.65
C SER A 275 -8.30 -4.43 -35.86
N PRO A 276 -7.03 -4.07 -36.15
CA PRO A 276 -6.87 -2.78 -36.88
C PRO A 276 -5.61 -2.63 -37.78
N ARG A 277 -5.74 -1.72 -38.77
CA ARG A 277 -4.69 -0.93 -39.47
C ARG A 277 -3.83 -1.66 -40.53
N SER A 278 -3.35 -1.06 -41.63
CA SER A 278 -3.12 0.35 -42.02
C SER A 278 -2.76 0.48 -43.52
N SER A 279 -3.13 1.62 -44.13
CA SER A 279 -2.40 2.51 -45.08
C SER A 279 -1.54 2.02 -46.28
N LEU A 280 -1.63 2.83 -47.36
CA LEU A 280 -0.76 3.00 -48.55
C LEU A 280 -0.95 1.93 -49.65
N THR A 281 -1.25 2.20 -50.93
CA THR A 281 -0.77 3.24 -51.88
C THR A 281 -1.72 3.21 -53.12
N GLY A 282 -2.00 4.34 -53.80
CA GLY A 282 -2.84 4.38 -55.04
C GLY A 282 -2.11 3.95 -56.31
N PRO A 283 -2.52 4.32 -57.56
CA PRO A 283 -3.80 4.91 -58.05
C PRO A 283 -4.39 4.12 -59.27
N LEU A 284 -5.61 4.46 -59.74
CA LEU A 284 -5.99 4.66 -61.17
C LEU A 284 -7.50 4.50 -61.48
N LEU A 285 -7.97 5.43 -62.33
CA LEU A 285 -9.12 5.40 -63.26
C LEU A 285 -10.53 5.52 -62.65
N GLU A 286 -11.21 6.64 -62.96
CA GLU A 286 -12.39 6.73 -63.87
C GLU A 286 -13.66 6.25 -63.15
N GLU A 287 -14.80 6.93 -63.04
CA GLU A 287 -15.44 8.05 -63.73
C GLU A 287 -16.58 8.50 -62.78
N LEU A 288 -16.97 9.78 -62.85
CA LEU A 288 -18.28 10.27 -62.38
C LEU A 288 -19.39 9.69 -63.32
N PRO A 289 -20.69 9.59 -62.95
CA PRO A 289 -21.44 10.71 -62.38
C PRO A 289 -22.64 10.42 -61.45
N PHE A 290 -23.15 11.55 -60.98
CA PHE A 290 -24.33 11.86 -60.19
C PHE A 290 -25.67 11.28 -60.70
N SER A 291 -26.59 11.05 -59.75
CA SER A 291 -28.03 11.41 -59.77
C SER A 291 -28.57 11.08 -58.37
N VAL A 292 -28.88 12.04 -57.49
CA VAL A 292 -30.11 12.85 -57.42
C VAL A 292 -31.36 12.07 -57.85
N LEU A 293 -32.13 11.61 -56.87
CA LEU A 293 -33.58 11.71 -56.94
C LEU A 293 -34.14 11.94 -55.53
N GLU A 294 -34.76 13.11 -55.37
CA GLU A 294 -35.70 13.44 -54.31
C GLU A 294 -36.89 12.47 -54.32
N SER A 295 -37.45 12.17 -53.15
CA SER A 295 -38.89 12.21 -52.94
C SER A 295 -39.18 12.31 -51.45
N GLU A 296 -39.67 13.50 -51.08
CA GLU A 296 -40.53 13.79 -49.94
C GLU A 296 -41.59 12.70 -49.72
N GLU A 297 -41.77 12.27 -48.48
CA GLU A 297 -43.06 12.47 -47.81
C GLU A 297 -42.86 12.35 -46.29
N THR A 298 -43.12 13.46 -45.60
CA THR A 298 -43.30 13.54 -44.15
C THR A 298 -44.79 13.84 -43.91
N PRO A 299 -45.27 13.94 -42.66
CA PRO A 299 -45.39 12.91 -41.64
C PRO A 299 -46.83 12.90 -41.05
N ASN A 300 -46.99 12.19 -39.92
CA ASN A 300 -48.02 12.38 -38.87
C ASN A 300 -49.31 11.52 -38.96
N PRO A 301 -50.12 11.42 -37.88
CA PRO A 301 -49.86 11.77 -36.46
C PRO A 301 -50.25 10.68 -35.45
N PHE A 302 -49.63 10.79 -34.26
CA PHE A 302 -50.17 10.57 -32.90
C PHE A 302 -51.40 9.67 -32.67
N LEU A 303 -51.17 8.62 -31.88
CA LEU A 303 -51.78 8.42 -30.55
C LEU A 303 -50.87 7.51 -29.70
#